data_AF-D0NAG8-F1
#
_entry.id   AF-D0NAG8-F1
#
_cell.length_a   1.000
_cell.length_b   1.000
_cell.length_c   1.000
_cell.angle_alpha   90.00
_cell.angle_beta   90.00
_cell.angle_gamma   90.00
#
_symmetry.space_group_name_H-M   'P 1'
#
loop_
_entity.id
_entity.type
_entity.pdbx_description
1 polymer ?
#
loop_
_entity_poly.entity_id
_entity_poly.type
_entity_poly.pdbx_seq_one_letter_code
_entity_poly.pdbx_strand_id
1 'polypeptide(L)'
;MKVFDDIAIHCRLEQSFGLKKPGTAMRTRFTNLVNQYKADQCQSMRKSGTTEEYAEREQRGIERSGELLRSLAMGEIAFDEEEELDFALDSSRSGEDSGEATDAATSGRKNKITKRERLDVVSNGITSALLEASEDEKAKYQYKMQRLQFEREQEDQKRVHGAAEAEKRRAHELQLEDRRLQSDAARDKRMQEFILKVLEQQKQ
;
A
#
# COMPACT_ATOMS: atom_id res chain seq x y z
N MET A 1 40.07 5.68 -9.92
CA MET A 1 39.90 4.60 -8.92
C MET A 1 40.81 4.79 -7.69
N LYS A 2 40.95 6.02 -7.14
CA LYS A 2 41.89 6.30 -6.04
C LYS A 2 41.28 6.22 -4.63
N VAL A 3 39.96 6.39 -4.52
CA VAL A 3 39.23 6.48 -3.24
C VAL A 3 39.51 5.29 -2.30
N PHE A 4 39.56 4.06 -2.82
CA PHE A 4 39.85 2.90 -1.97
C PHE A 4 41.33 2.76 -1.61
N ASP A 5 42.24 3.31 -2.41
CA ASP A 5 43.65 3.40 -2.07
C ASP A 5 43.87 4.46 -0.97
N ASP A 6 43.15 5.58 -1.03
CA ASP A 6 43.15 6.62 0.01
C ASP A 6 42.59 6.07 1.34
N ILE A 7 41.47 5.33 1.29
CA ILE A 7 40.92 4.62 2.46
C ILE A 7 41.93 3.61 3.01
N ALA A 8 42.62 2.86 2.14
CA ALA A 8 43.64 1.92 2.57
C ALA A 8 44.85 2.60 3.24
N ILE A 9 45.18 3.83 2.84
CA ILE A 9 46.20 4.65 3.50
C ILE A 9 45.70 5.07 4.89
N HIS A 10 44.47 5.58 5.01
CA HIS A 10 43.90 5.96 6.30
C HIS A 10 43.80 4.78 7.28
N CYS A 11 43.35 3.61 6.84
CA CYS A 11 43.29 2.40 7.68
C CYS A 11 44.67 1.85 8.11
N ARG A 12 45.75 2.25 7.42
CA ARG A 12 47.13 1.93 7.82
C ARG A 12 47.69 2.94 8.82
N LEU A 13 47.25 4.21 8.72
CA LEU A 13 47.67 5.29 9.60
C LEU A 13 46.97 5.22 10.96
N GLU A 14 45.73 4.72 11.02
CA GLU A 14 45.08 4.43 12.29
C GLU A 14 45.71 3.23 13.01
N GLN A 15 46.35 3.53 14.14
CA GLN A 15 47.08 2.57 14.97
C GLN A 15 46.17 1.49 15.57
N SER A 16 44.88 1.78 15.75
CA SER A 16 43.85 0.85 16.23
C SER A 16 43.36 -0.13 15.15
N PHE A 17 43.43 0.25 13.87
CA PHE A 17 42.90 -0.53 12.76
C PHE A 17 43.97 -1.43 12.11
N GLY A 18 45.21 -0.94 11.99
CA GLY A 18 46.39 -1.73 11.62
C GLY A 18 46.29 -2.52 10.30
N LEU A 19 45.36 -2.14 9.42
CA LEU A 19 44.92 -2.98 8.29
C LEU A 19 45.79 -2.73 7.05
N LYS A 20 46.80 -3.57 6.83
CA LYS A 20 47.76 -3.47 5.71
C LYS A 20 47.25 -4.05 4.38
N LYS A 21 45.99 -3.77 4.02
CA LYS A 21 45.40 -4.28 2.75
C LYS A 21 45.51 -3.24 1.63
N PRO A 22 45.61 -3.65 0.35
CA PRO A 22 45.54 -2.73 -0.78
C PRO A 22 44.09 -2.30 -1.03
N GLY A 23 43.89 -1.14 -1.67
CA GLY A 23 42.56 -0.58 -1.91
C GLY A 23 41.63 -1.53 -2.69
N THR A 24 42.16 -2.30 -3.63
CA THR A 24 41.41 -3.33 -4.36
C THR A 24 40.78 -4.37 -3.43
N ALA A 25 41.51 -4.83 -2.41
CA ALA A 25 41.00 -5.81 -1.45
C ALA A 25 39.93 -5.21 -0.52
N MET A 26 40.08 -3.92 -0.17
CA MET A 26 39.09 -3.18 0.61
C MET A 26 37.79 -2.99 -0.18
N ARG A 27 37.90 -2.65 -1.48
CA ARG A 27 36.76 -2.53 -2.38
C ARG A 27 35.98 -3.84 -2.49
N THR A 28 36.66 -4.97 -2.71
CA THR A 28 35.98 -6.28 -2.78
C THR A 28 35.27 -6.62 -1.47
N ARG A 29 35.90 -6.37 -0.32
CA ARG A 29 35.26 -6.58 0.98
C ARG A 29 34.04 -5.68 1.19
N PHE A 30 34.17 -4.41 0.83
CA PHE A 30 33.07 -3.45 0.93
C PHE A 30 31.88 -3.87 0.07
N THR A 31 32.11 -4.23 -1.20
CA THR A 31 31.06 -4.74 -2.09
C THR A 31 30.38 -5.98 -1.53
N ASN A 32 31.15 -6.93 -0.98
CA ASN A 32 30.58 -8.13 -0.37
C ASN A 32 29.74 -7.82 0.86
N LEU A 33 30.19 -6.91 1.74
CA LEU A 33 29.43 -6.47 2.91
C LEU A 33 28.14 -5.75 2.52
N VAL A 34 28.19 -4.86 1.51
CA VAL A 34 26.99 -4.17 1.00
C VAL A 34 26.02 -5.17 0.38
N ASN A 35 26.51 -6.18 -0.34
CA ASN A 35 25.67 -7.22 -0.93
C ASN A 35 25.05 -8.11 0.14
N GLN A 36 25.80 -8.48 1.18
CA GLN A 36 25.27 -9.21 2.34
C GLN A 36 24.20 -8.40 3.06
N TYR A 37 24.47 -7.14 3.37
CA TYR A 37 23.49 -6.25 4.00
C TYR A 37 22.20 -6.13 3.17
N LYS A 38 22.32 -5.97 1.85
CA LYS A 38 21.14 -5.94 0.96
C LYS A 38 20.40 -7.28 0.95
N ALA A 39 21.11 -8.40 0.94
CA ALA A 39 20.51 -9.73 1.02
C ALA A 39 19.77 -9.93 2.35
N ASP A 40 20.36 -9.50 3.46
CA ASP A 40 19.80 -9.60 4.80
C ASP A 40 18.59 -8.66 4.98
N GLN A 41 18.61 -7.46 4.38
CA GLN A 41 17.43 -6.58 4.31
C GLN A 41 16.29 -7.25 3.53
N CYS A 42 16.59 -7.86 2.37
CA CYS A 42 15.60 -8.62 1.60
C CYS A 42 15.06 -9.84 2.37
N GLN A 43 15.88 -10.51 3.18
CA GLN A 43 15.45 -11.64 4.01
C GLN A 43 14.66 -11.20 5.25
N SER A 44 15.03 -10.08 5.86
CA SER A 44 14.33 -9.47 6.99
C SER A 44 12.90 -9.06 6.60
N MET A 45 12.73 -8.47 5.40
CA MET A 45 11.41 -8.19 4.84
C MET A 45 10.58 -9.45 4.53
N ARG A 46 11.23 -10.59 4.26
CA ARG A 46 10.55 -11.88 4.00
C ARG A 46 10.19 -12.65 5.28
N LYS A 47 10.71 -12.26 6.45
CA LYS A 47 10.52 -12.98 7.72
C LYS A 47 9.54 -12.33 8.70
N SER A 48 9.03 -11.13 8.41
CA SER A 48 7.97 -10.53 9.24
C SER A 48 6.60 -10.84 8.64
N GLY A 49 6.09 -12.05 8.93
CA GLY A 49 4.74 -12.50 8.60
C GLY A 49 4.72 -13.70 7.67
N THR A 50 4.18 -14.84 8.12
CA THR A 50 3.60 -15.80 7.15
C THR A 50 2.48 -15.10 6.38
N THR A 51 2.15 -15.57 5.18
CA THR A 51 1.08 -15.00 4.35
C THR A 51 -0.26 -14.88 5.12
N GLU A 52 -0.48 -15.77 6.09
CA GLU A 52 -1.64 -15.77 7.00
C GLU A 52 -1.58 -14.62 8.02
N GLU A 53 -0.43 -14.36 8.64
CA GLU A 53 -0.29 -13.25 9.61
C GLU A 53 -0.47 -11.87 8.95
N TYR A 54 -0.10 -11.73 7.68
CA TYR A 54 -0.36 -10.52 6.91
C TYR A 54 -1.86 -10.33 6.66
N ALA A 55 -2.54 -11.39 6.21
CA ALA A 55 -3.99 -11.36 5.99
C ALA A 55 -4.77 -11.06 7.28
N GLU A 56 -4.37 -11.66 8.41
CA GLU A 56 -4.98 -11.39 9.72
C GLU A 56 -4.74 -9.96 10.22
N ARG A 57 -3.57 -9.38 9.95
CA ARG A 57 -3.27 -7.99 10.32
C ARG A 57 -4.06 -7.01 9.46
N GLU A 58 -4.19 -7.30 8.17
CA GLU A 58 -4.99 -6.52 7.23
C GLU A 58 -6.47 -6.57 7.63
N GLN A 59 -7.00 -7.77 7.91
CA GLN A 59 -8.39 -7.95 8.33
C GLN A 59 -8.69 -7.25 9.66
N ARG A 60 -7.79 -7.33 10.65
CA ARG A 60 -7.91 -6.56 11.90
C ARG A 60 -7.85 -5.04 11.67
N GLY A 61 -7.05 -4.58 10.71
CA GLY A 61 -6.99 -3.17 10.33
C GLY A 61 -8.30 -2.68 9.71
N ILE A 62 -8.91 -3.49 8.85
CA ILE A 62 -10.21 -3.22 8.22
C ILE A 62 -11.33 -3.20 9.28
N GLU A 63 -11.35 -4.17 10.18
CA GLU A 63 -12.35 -4.25 11.25
C GLU A 63 -12.30 -3.02 12.18
N ARG A 64 -11.10 -2.66 12.66
CA ARG A 64 -10.89 -1.50 13.53
C ARG A 64 -11.23 -0.18 12.86
N SER A 65 -10.81 0.00 11.60
CA SER A 65 -11.12 1.22 10.86
C SER A 65 -12.60 1.33 10.52
N GLY A 66 -13.27 0.22 10.21
CA GLY A 66 -14.71 0.17 9.98
C GLY A 66 -15.54 0.41 11.25
N GLU A 67 -15.09 -0.08 12.40
CA GLU A 67 -15.69 0.19 13.71
C GLU A 67 -15.59 1.67 14.06
N LEU A 68 -14.39 2.26 13.93
CA LEU A 68 -14.19 3.69 14.14
C LEU A 68 -15.12 4.54 13.25
N LEU A 69 -15.27 4.17 11.97
CA LEU A 69 -16.15 4.88 11.05
C LEU A 69 -17.61 4.83 11.50
N ARG A 70 -18.08 3.68 12.02
CA ARG A 70 -19.43 3.52 12.56
C ARG A 70 -19.63 4.35 13.83
N SER A 71 -18.68 4.34 14.76
CA SER A 71 -18.76 5.13 15.99
C SER A 71 -18.74 6.64 15.72
N LEU A 72 -17.94 7.10 14.74
CA LEU A 72 -17.95 8.49 14.28
C LEU A 72 -19.29 8.86 13.63
N ALA A 73 -19.85 7.97 12.81
CA ALA A 73 -21.15 8.19 12.17
C ALA A 73 -22.31 8.23 13.17
N MET A 74 -22.20 7.48 14.26
CA MET A 74 -23.18 7.45 15.35
C MET A 74 -22.98 8.56 16.40
N GLY A 75 -21.91 9.37 16.27
CA GLY A 75 -21.60 10.45 17.21
C GLY A 75 -21.20 9.97 18.61
N GLU A 76 -20.80 8.71 18.77
CA GLU A 76 -20.41 8.12 20.06
C GLU A 76 -19.04 8.62 20.54
N ILE A 77 -18.23 9.16 19.63
CA ILE A 77 -16.94 9.78 19.95
C ILE A 77 -17.16 11.29 19.95
N ALA A 78 -17.58 11.82 21.10
CA ALA A 78 -17.52 13.25 21.37
C ALA A 78 -16.06 13.63 21.61
N PHE A 79 -15.49 14.47 20.75
CA PHE A 79 -14.26 15.18 21.09
C PHE A 79 -14.64 16.25 22.10
N ASP A 80 -14.41 16.00 23.38
CA ASP A 80 -14.51 17.04 24.40
C ASP A 80 -13.50 18.14 24.05
N GLU A 81 -13.99 19.32 23.66
CA GLU A 81 -13.22 20.47 23.17
C GLU A 81 -12.46 21.23 24.29
N GLU A 82 -11.98 20.56 25.34
CA GLU A 82 -11.27 21.20 26.46
C GLU A 82 -9.93 20.52 26.79
N GLU A 83 -8.92 20.69 25.94
CA GLU A 83 -7.52 20.73 26.38
C GLU A 83 -6.78 21.86 25.65
N GLU A 84 -6.76 23.03 26.29
CA GLU A 84 -5.99 24.21 25.91
C GLU A 84 -4.50 23.96 26.25
N LEU A 85 -3.74 23.39 25.31
CA LEU A 85 -2.29 23.23 25.43
C LEU A 85 -1.56 24.52 25.06
N ASP A 86 -1.15 25.25 26.10
CA ASP A 86 -0.38 26.49 26.07
C ASP A 86 1.08 26.22 25.65
N PHE A 87 1.39 26.37 24.35
CA PHE A 87 2.76 26.31 23.83
C PHE A 87 3.26 27.73 23.56
N ALA A 88 3.70 28.40 24.62
CA ALA A 88 4.41 29.67 24.56
C ALA A 88 5.80 29.45 23.94
N LEU A 89 5.92 29.68 22.63
CA LEU A 89 7.22 29.77 21.94
C LEU A 89 7.71 31.22 22.00
N ASP A 90 8.56 31.48 22.99
CA ASP A 90 9.49 32.60 23.03
C ASP A 90 10.45 32.49 21.83
N SER A 91 10.34 33.43 20.90
CA SER A 91 11.40 33.70 19.93
C SER A 91 11.57 35.19 19.80
N SER A 92 12.71 35.60 20.34
CA SER A 92 13.17 36.95 20.51
C SER A 92 13.28 37.68 19.17
N ARG A 93 12.76 38.91 19.18
CA ARG A 93 12.87 39.93 18.13
C ARG A 93 14.34 40.20 17.76
N SER A 94 14.66 40.05 16.48
CA SER A 94 15.76 40.78 15.83
C SER A 94 15.26 41.30 14.48
N GLY A 95 15.24 42.62 14.31
CA GLY A 95 14.85 43.28 13.07
C GLY A 95 14.41 44.71 13.31
N GLU A 96 15.39 45.62 13.36
CA GLU A 96 15.19 47.06 13.23
C GLU A 96 14.88 47.36 11.76
N ASP A 97 13.80 48.11 11.48
CA ASP A 97 13.78 49.06 10.36
C ASP A 97 12.74 50.16 10.62
N SER A 98 13.16 51.37 10.29
CA SER A 98 12.54 52.66 10.55
C SER A 98 11.52 53.05 9.48
N GLY A 99 10.35 53.56 9.88
CA GLY A 99 9.41 54.16 8.93
C GLY A 99 8.06 54.58 9.52
N GLU A 100 8.01 55.85 9.93
CA GLU A 100 6.91 56.79 9.67
C GLU A 100 5.52 56.54 10.29
N ALA A 101 5.20 57.41 11.26
CA ALA A 101 3.90 57.53 11.89
C ALA A 101 2.85 58.07 10.92
N THR A 102 1.80 57.29 10.67
CA THR A 102 0.48 57.81 10.33
C THR A 102 -0.55 57.17 11.25
N ASP A 103 -1.12 58.00 12.13
CA ASP A 103 -2.26 57.67 12.97
C ASP A 103 -3.48 57.40 12.08
N ALA A 104 -3.95 56.15 12.06
CA ALA A 104 -5.29 55.80 11.66
C ALA A 104 -5.81 54.72 12.62
N ALA A 105 -6.56 55.16 13.62
CA ALA A 105 -7.28 54.30 14.53
C ALA A 105 -8.36 53.51 13.76
N THR A 106 -8.14 52.21 13.54
CA THR A 106 -9.21 51.24 13.30
C THR A 106 -8.94 49.94 14.06
N SER A 107 -9.58 49.84 15.22
CA SER A 107 -10.16 48.61 15.79
C SER A 107 -9.28 47.34 15.73
N GLY A 108 -8.45 47.17 16.76
CA GLY A 108 -7.71 45.94 17.06
C GLY A 108 -8.62 44.78 17.48
N ARG A 109 -9.50 44.31 16.58
CA ARG A 109 -10.01 42.94 16.66
C ARG A 109 -8.98 42.04 15.99
N LYS A 110 -8.17 41.36 16.80
CA LYS A 110 -7.39 40.21 16.35
C LYS A 110 -8.39 39.20 15.78
N ASN A 111 -8.58 39.19 14.46
CA ASN A 111 -9.46 38.23 13.80
C ASN A 111 -8.91 36.84 14.13
N LYS A 112 -9.63 36.08 14.96
CA LYS A 112 -9.28 34.70 15.26
C LYS A 112 -9.29 33.96 13.92
N ILE A 113 -8.12 33.48 13.50
CA ILE A 113 -8.00 32.65 12.31
C ILE A 113 -9.01 31.50 12.43
N THR A 114 -9.88 31.40 11.43
CA THR A 114 -10.92 30.39 11.37
C THR A 114 -10.30 29.02 11.04
N LYS A 115 -10.98 27.93 11.42
CA LYS A 115 -10.53 26.56 11.05
C LYS A 115 -10.31 26.43 9.53
N ARG A 116 -11.09 27.16 8.72
CA ARG A 116 -10.98 27.20 7.26
C ARG A 116 -9.68 27.86 6.79
N GLU A 117 -9.33 29.01 7.35
CA GLU A 117 -8.07 29.69 7.03
C GLU A 117 -6.85 28.86 7.46
N ARG A 118 -6.92 28.13 8.57
CA ARG A 118 -5.85 27.18 8.96
C ARG A 118 -5.71 26.05 7.95
N LEU A 119 -6.82 25.48 7.49
CA LEU A 119 -6.83 24.44 6.46
C LEU A 119 -6.26 24.96 5.14
N ASP A 120 -6.61 26.18 4.75
CA ASP A 120 -6.11 26.79 3.52
C ASP A 120 -4.59 26.99 3.58
N VAL A 121 -4.05 27.45 4.71
CA VAL A 121 -2.60 27.58 4.91
C VAL A 121 -1.89 26.22 4.81
N VAL A 122 -2.44 25.17 5.44
CA VAL A 122 -1.87 23.82 5.38
C VAL A 122 -1.95 23.24 3.97
N SER A 123 -3.10 23.38 3.31
CA SER A 123 -3.32 22.89 1.95
C SER A 123 -2.40 23.59 0.95
N ASN A 124 -2.22 24.90 1.08
CA ASN A 124 -1.30 25.67 0.25
C ASN A 124 0.15 25.28 0.53
N GLY A 125 0.53 25.07 1.80
CA GLY A 125 1.87 24.59 2.16
C GLY A 125 2.20 23.21 1.59
N ILE A 126 1.25 22.28 1.63
CA ILE A 126 1.39 20.95 1.01
C ILE A 126 1.52 21.08 -0.51
N THR A 127 0.70 21.94 -1.13
CA THR A 127 0.73 22.15 -2.58
C THR A 127 2.05 22.76 -3.04
N SER A 128 2.55 23.78 -2.32
CA SER A 128 3.87 24.37 -2.57
C SER A 128 4.99 23.35 -2.40
N ALA A 129 4.96 22.55 -1.33
CA ALA A 129 5.96 21.49 -1.12
C ALA A 129 5.95 20.42 -2.24
N LEU A 130 4.77 20.07 -2.77
CA LEU A 130 4.65 19.16 -3.91
C LEU A 130 5.13 19.79 -5.23
N LEU A 131 4.96 21.10 -5.39
CA LEU A 131 5.45 21.84 -6.56
C LEU A 131 6.98 22.04 -6.50
N GLU A 132 7.52 22.32 -5.32
CA GLU A 132 8.95 22.44 -5.03
C GLU A 132 9.67 21.10 -4.95
N ALA A 133 8.94 19.98 -4.82
CA ALA A 133 9.50 18.65 -4.92
C ALA A 133 10.30 18.54 -6.22
N SER A 134 11.54 18.08 -6.06
CA SER A 134 12.50 17.99 -7.17
C SER A 134 11.95 17.12 -8.29
N GLU A 135 12.38 17.38 -9.53
CA GLU A 135 11.99 16.56 -10.68
C GLU A 135 12.36 15.08 -10.46
N ASP A 136 13.44 14.81 -9.73
CA ASP A 136 13.87 13.46 -9.34
C ASP A 136 12.87 12.76 -8.40
N GLU A 137 12.28 13.49 -7.45
CA GLU A 137 11.26 12.95 -6.54
C GLU A 137 9.97 12.67 -7.30
N LYS A 138 9.55 13.59 -8.18
CA LYS A 138 8.38 13.41 -9.05
C LYS A 138 8.55 12.18 -9.95
N ALA A 139 9.70 12.01 -10.58
CA ALA A 139 10.02 10.85 -11.41
C ALA A 139 9.98 9.53 -10.62
N LYS A 140 10.51 9.53 -9.39
CA LYS A 140 10.46 8.37 -8.49
C LYS A 140 9.02 7.98 -8.13
N TYR A 141 8.16 8.96 -7.84
CA TYR A 141 6.75 8.71 -7.55
C TYR A 141 6.00 8.18 -8.77
N GLN A 142 6.24 8.76 -9.95
CA GLN A 142 5.65 8.28 -11.20
C GLN A 142 6.06 6.82 -11.51
N TYR A 143 7.35 6.49 -11.38
CA TYR A 143 7.82 5.13 -11.57
C TYR A 143 7.17 4.15 -10.59
N LYS A 144 7.08 4.52 -9.31
CA LYS A 144 6.44 3.68 -8.29
C LYS A 144 4.96 3.44 -8.62
N MET A 145 4.27 4.47 -9.11
CA MET A 145 2.87 4.38 -9.52
C MET A 145 2.68 3.47 -10.74
N GLN A 146 3.51 3.62 -11.78
CA GLN A 146 3.49 2.77 -12.96
C GLN A 146 3.81 1.30 -12.62
N ARG A 147 4.79 1.07 -11.75
CA ARG A 147 5.13 -0.27 -11.28
C ARG A 147 3.98 -0.91 -10.51
N LEU A 148 3.32 -0.16 -9.63
CA LEU A 148 2.17 -0.66 -8.87
C LEU A 148 0.98 -0.99 -9.79
N GLN A 149 0.76 -0.18 -10.83
CA GLN A 149 -0.24 -0.47 -11.85
C GLN A 149 0.09 -1.77 -12.59
N PHE A 150 1.33 -1.95 -13.02
CA PHE A 150 1.78 -3.16 -13.69
C PHE A 150 1.64 -4.42 -12.83
N GLU A 151 1.98 -4.34 -11.54
CA GLU A 151 1.79 -5.46 -10.60
C GLU A 151 0.30 -5.83 -10.45
N ARG A 152 -0.57 -4.81 -10.34
CA ARG A 152 -2.03 -4.99 -10.24
C ARG A 152 -2.62 -5.62 -11.51
N GLU A 153 -2.21 -5.14 -12.69
CA GLU A 153 -2.65 -5.69 -13.98
C GLU A 153 -2.23 -7.16 -14.15
N GLN A 154 -1.03 -7.53 -13.71
CA GLN A 154 -0.61 -8.94 -13.73
C GLN A 154 -1.47 -9.82 -12.85
N GLU A 155 -1.82 -9.35 -11.66
CA GLU A 155 -2.68 -10.09 -10.73
C GLU A 155 -4.09 -10.26 -11.30
N ASP A 156 -4.64 -9.20 -11.89
CA ASP A 156 -5.94 -9.24 -12.57
C ASP A 156 -5.91 -10.21 -13.76
N GLN A 157 -4.84 -10.20 -14.57
CA GLN A 157 -4.68 -11.16 -15.67
C GLN A 157 -4.64 -12.61 -15.16
N LYS A 158 -3.92 -12.89 -14.07
CA LYS A 158 -3.90 -14.22 -13.44
C LYS A 158 -5.28 -14.62 -12.93
N ARG A 159 -6.00 -13.69 -12.30
CA ARG A 159 -7.36 -13.90 -11.79
C ARG A 159 -8.32 -14.24 -12.93
N VAL A 160 -8.29 -13.48 -14.02
CA VAL A 160 -9.13 -13.69 -15.21
C VAL A 160 -8.81 -15.02 -15.87
N HIS A 161 -7.52 -15.35 -16.05
CA HIS A 161 -7.12 -16.64 -16.61
C HIS A 161 -7.60 -17.80 -15.75
N GLY A 162 -7.40 -17.74 -14.43
CA GLY A 162 -7.88 -18.76 -13.50
C GLY A 162 -9.40 -18.92 -13.52
N ALA A 163 -10.14 -17.80 -13.57
CA ALA A 163 -11.59 -17.81 -13.67
C ALA A 163 -12.08 -18.45 -14.99
N ALA A 164 -11.45 -18.11 -16.12
CA ALA A 164 -11.78 -18.68 -17.43
C ALA A 164 -11.47 -20.18 -17.50
N GLU A 165 -10.37 -20.64 -16.89
CA GLU A 165 -10.05 -22.06 -16.82
C GLU A 165 -11.05 -22.82 -15.92
N ALA A 166 -11.42 -22.24 -14.77
CA ALA A 166 -12.43 -22.80 -13.90
C ALA A 166 -13.81 -22.87 -14.58
N GLU A 167 -14.17 -21.85 -15.37
CA GLU A 167 -15.39 -21.86 -16.17
C GLU A 167 -15.39 -22.96 -17.23
N LYS A 168 -14.27 -23.16 -17.94
CA LYS A 168 -14.13 -24.29 -18.87
C LYS A 168 -14.33 -25.64 -18.18
N ARG A 169 -13.80 -25.82 -16.96
CA ARG A 169 -14.00 -27.05 -16.18
C ARG A 169 -15.46 -27.24 -15.80
N ARG A 170 -16.14 -26.19 -15.31
CA ARG A 170 -17.57 -26.23 -14.99
C ARG A 170 -18.45 -26.52 -16.20
N ALA A 171 -18.15 -25.90 -17.35
CA ALA A 171 -18.87 -26.14 -18.60
C ALA A 171 -18.72 -27.60 -19.07
N HIS A 172 -17.51 -28.17 -18.97
CA HIS A 172 -17.26 -29.56 -19.30
C HIS A 172 -18.01 -30.53 -18.35
N GLU A 173 -18.06 -30.23 -17.06
CA GLU A 173 -18.82 -31.01 -16.07
C GLU A 173 -20.33 -31.00 -16.38
N LEU A 174 -20.90 -29.81 -16.63
CA LEU A 174 -22.30 -29.66 -17.04
C LEU A 174 -22.62 -30.45 -18.32
N GLN A 175 -21.71 -30.48 -19.29
CA GLN A 175 -21.90 -31.26 -20.52
C GLN A 175 -21.96 -32.76 -20.25
N LEU A 176 -21.15 -33.27 -19.32
CA LEU A 176 -21.19 -34.67 -18.92
C LEU A 176 -22.49 -35.01 -18.18
N GLU A 177 -22.95 -34.11 -17.30
CA GLU A 177 -24.22 -34.26 -16.58
C GLU A 177 -25.41 -34.24 -17.53
N ASP A 178 -25.46 -33.32 -18.49
CA ASP A 178 -26.52 -33.25 -19.50
C ASP A 178 -26.59 -34.56 -20.31
N ARG A 179 -25.43 -35.10 -20.72
CA ARG A 179 -25.39 -36.40 -21.40
C ARG A 179 -25.92 -37.55 -20.54
N ARG A 180 -25.66 -37.54 -19.23
CA ARG A 180 -26.21 -38.54 -18.29
C ARG A 180 -27.72 -38.38 -18.18
N LEU A 181 -28.20 -37.15 -17.98
CA LEU A 181 -29.62 -36.84 -17.88
C LEU A 181 -30.38 -37.25 -19.13
N GLN A 182 -29.83 -37.00 -20.33
CA GLN A 182 -30.42 -37.44 -21.59
C GLN A 182 -30.49 -38.97 -21.71
N SER A 183 -29.46 -39.68 -21.25
CA SER A 183 -29.44 -41.15 -21.24
C SER A 183 -30.50 -41.73 -20.31
N ASP A 184 -30.61 -41.17 -19.10
CA ASP A 184 -31.62 -41.55 -18.11
C ASP A 184 -33.03 -41.23 -18.62
N ALA A 185 -33.26 -40.03 -19.16
CA ALA A 185 -34.54 -39.65 -19.77
C ALA A 185 -34.92 -40.59 -20.93
N ALA A 186 -33.95 -41.00 -21.76
CA ALA A 186 -34.21 -41.95 -22.84
C ALA A 186 -34.55 -43.36 -22.30
N ARG A 187 -33.92 -43.81 -21.21
CA ARG A 187 -34.28 -45.06 -20.54
C ARG A 187 -35.69 -45.00 -19.96
N ASP A 188 -36.02 -43.91 -19.29
CA ASP A 188 -37.33 -43.71 -18.67
C ASP A 188 -38.43 -43.61 -19.72
N LYS A 189 -38.16 -42.94 -20.84
CA LYS A 189 -39.09 -42.90 -21.99
C LYS A 189 -39.38 -44.31 -22.52
N ARG A 190 -38.34 -45.14 -22.73
CA ARG A 190 -38.53 -46.54 -23.18
C ARG A 190 -39.33 -47.35 -22.16
N MET A 191 -39.10 -47.14 -20.87
CA MET A 191 -39.85 -47.79 -19.80
C MET A 191 -41.32 -47.36 -19.80
N GLN A 192 -41.61 -46.06 -19.92
CA GLN A 192 -42.97 -45.53 -20.01
C GLN A 192 -43.71 -46.08 -21.22
N GLU A 193 -43.07 -46.08 -22.40
CA GLU A 193 -43.63 -46.67 -23.63
C GLU A 193 -43.93 -48.15 -23.46
N PHE A 194 -43.05 -48.90 -22.77
CA PHE A 194 -43.28 -50.31 -22.46
C PHE A 194 -44.50 -50.50 -21.54
N ILE A 195 -44.57 -49.74 -20.44
CA ILE A 195 -45.71 -49.81 -19.49
C ILE A 195 -47.02 -49.49 -20.20
N LEU A 196 -47.04 -48.45 -21.05
CA LEU A 196 -48.23 -48.09 -21.82
C LEU A 196 -48.70 -49.23 -22.73
N LYS A 197 -47.78 -49.89 -23.44
CA LYS A 197 -48.10 -51.06 -24.28
C LYS A 197 -48.66 -52.23 -23.47
N VAL A 198 -48.09 -52.52 -22.30
CA VAL A 198 -48.57 -53.61 -21.43
C VAL A 198 -50.00 -53.32 -20.95
N LEU A 199 -50.28 -52.08 -20.52
CA LEU A 199 -51.62 -51.67 -20.09
C LEU A 199 -52.64 -51.71 -21.23
N GLU A 200 -52.22 -51.41 -22.45
CA GLU A 200 -53.08 -51.47 -23.64
C GLU A 200 -53.44 -52.91 -24.02
N GLN A 201 -52.49 -53.85 -23.88
CA GLN A 201 -52.75 -55.29 -24.06
C GLN A 201 -53.66 -55.88 -22.99
N GLN A 202 -53.62 -55.38 -21.75
CA GLN A 202 -54.51 -55.83 -20.66
C GLN A 202 -55.95 -55.32 -20.78
N LYS A 203 -56.23 -54.38 -21.69
CA LYS A 203 -57.58 -53.86 -21.96
C LYS A 203 -58.31 -54.59 -23.10
N GLN A 204 -57.63 -55.50 -23.80
CA GLN A 204 -58.22 -56.43 -24.78
C GLN A 204 -58.61 -57.74 -24.07
#